data_AF-A0A7C2JBX0-F1
#
_entry.id   AF-A0A7C2JBX0-F1
#
_cell.length_a   1.000
_cell.length_b   1.000
_cell.length_c   1.000
_cell.angle_alpha   90.00
_cell.angle_beta   90.00
_cell.angle_gamma   90.00
#
_symmetry.space_group_name_H-M   'P 1'
#
loop_
_entity.id
_entity.type
_entity.pdbx_description
1 polymer ?
#
loop_
_entity_poly.entity_id
_entity_poly.type
_entity_poly.pdbx_seq_one_letter_code
_entity_poly.pdbx_strand_id
1 'polypeptide(L)'
;MKICLFLLMLTVIGFQMVFSQADSSIVVDQVDNSALVYLENAANIAISSEGKTVVAWQTAADVSQIAVSLYDSEFGEWGAPQEISTAVFQAMNPALAADQSGNIYALWQQQDDTSTYKERDALFFSKFNGTSWSAPVDVTGYDFDNGEASINVASDGTVFIVWNTDGDDSLEAVFTKNSADGGDTWSDAVQLSAGHAELRDQSDAGRAVLAAGSDGKMVAVWANKPNTAYAKMETFCNIYNGSSWSEPALVSDSSRVINDRFPSVVVDSQDSIHILIQDYESNANRFLKMHTKAWDDAEWPAAADTIVNRGFQTSYPFMVIDANDNIHVTFRRKAQDALTVSWENAYTMSSDGGKTWTEQNRISRYAHDAAYASIAVASDHVAAVWRETDSVATTSGPYSIPYIQLAAVTALHDGNGNSPAIFDLQQNFPNPFNPSTHITFSVSKTDDYT
;
A
#
# COMPACT_ATOMS: atom_id res chain seq x y z
N MET A 1 46.11 47.52 -15.57
CA MET A 1 45.29 47.26 -14.37
C MET A 1 43.84 47.55 -14.69
N LYS A 2 43.04 46.51 -14.97
CA LYS A 2 41.58 46.41 -14.77
C LYS A 2 41.16 45.05 -15.33
N ILE A 3 40.97 44.10 -14.41
CA ILE A 3 40.39 42.77 -14.63
C ILE A 3 38.89 43.00 -14.88
N CYS A 4 38.34 42.43 -15.95
CA CYS A 4 36.90 42.30 -16.13
C CYS A 4 36.53 40.82 -16.10
N LEU A 5 35.96 40.42 -14.96
CA LEU A 5 35.22 39.19 -14.74
C LEU A 5 34.01 39.16 -15.68
N PHE A 6 33.82 38.08 -16.44
CA PHE A 6 32.51 37.73 -17.00
C PHE A 6 31.97 36.55 -16.19
N LEU A 7 30.94 36.82 -15.39
CA LEU A 7 30.14 35.79 -14.73
C LEU A 7 29.26 35.12 -15.79
N LEU A 8 29.39 33.81 -15.97
CA LEU A 8 28.43 33.01 -16.73
C LEU A 8 27.25 32.71 -15.80
N MET A 9 26.10 33.33 -16.07
CA MET A 9 24.85 33.04 -15.35
C MET A 9 24.23 31.79 -15.99
N LEU A 10 24.45 30.63 -15.36
CA LEU A 10 23.80 29.38 -15.76
C LEU A 10 22.32 29.46 -15.37
N THR A 11 21.45 29.68 -16.35
CA THR A 11 19.99 29.55 -16.17
C THR A 11 19.64 28.08 -16.33
N VAL A 12 19.44 27.38 -15.21
CA VAL A 12 18.85 26.04 -15.22
C VAL A 12 17.36 26.21 -15.45
N ILE A 13 16.91 26.05 -16.70
CA ILE A 13 15.49 25.89 -17.01
C ILE A 13 15.18 24.42 -16.74
N GLY A 14 14.64 24.13 -15.56
CA GLY A 14 14.07 22.82 -15.26
C GLY A 14 12.85 22.60 -16.15
N PHE A 15 12.95 21.68 -17.10
CA PHE A 15 11.79 21.16 -17.82
C PHE A 15 11.18 20.06 -16.98
N GLN A 16 9.95 20.27 -16.50
CA GLN A 16 9.16 19.19 -15.94
C GLN A 16 8.65 18.31 -17.09
N MET A 17 8.94 17.02 -17.02
CA MET A 17 8.24 16.02 -17.82
C MET A 17 6.82 15.92 -17.29
N VAL A 18 5.85 16.29 -18.13
CA VAL A 18 4.45 15.97 -17.88
C VAL A 18 4.26 14.53 -18.33
N PHE A 19 4.28 13.60 -17.39
CA PHE A 19 3.72 12.27 -17.64
C PHE A 19 2.24 12.46 -17.98
N SER A 20 1.81 11.92 -19.12
CA SER A 20 0.40 11.60 -19.28
C SER A 20 0.09 10.55 -18.21
N GLN A 21 -0.56 10.94 -17.13
CA GLN A 21 -1.11 10.00 -16.16
C GLN A 21 -1.94 8.99 -16.94
N ALA A 22 -1.75 7.68 -16.72
CA ALA A 22 -2.66 6.70 -17.28
C ALA A 22 -4.08 7.05 -16.76
N ASP A 23 -5.07 7.02 -17.65
CA ASP A 23 -6.43 7.41 -17.28
C ASP A 23 -6.89 6.52 -16.11
N SER A 24 -7.05 7.12 -14.93
CA SER A 24 -7.61 6.41 -13.79
C SER A 24 -9.07 6.07 -14.09
N SER A 25 -9.46 4.81 -13.94
CA SER A 25 -10.89 4.45 -13.87
C SER A 25 -11.42 4.70 -12.47
N ILE A 26 -12.74 4.83 -12.34
CA ILE A 26 -13.40 4.94 -11.03
C ILE A 26 -14.07 3.60 -10.73
N VAL A 27 -13.72 3.00 -9.58
CA VAL A 27 -14.36 1.78 -9.06
C VAL A 27 -15.77 2.09 -8.60
N VAL A 28 -15.91 3.17 -7.82
CA VAL A 28 -17.17 3.63 -7.24
C VAL A 28 -17.04 5.12 -6.86
N ASP A 29 -18.14 5.86 -7.02
CA ASP A 29 -18.29 7.25 -6.57
C ASP A 29 -19.20 7.32 -5.33
N GLN A 30 -19.17 8.45 -4.61
CA GLN A 30 -20.05 8.73 -3.46
C GLN A 30 -19.95 7.70 -2.31
N VAL A 31 -18.73 7.22 -2.02
CA VAL A 31 -18.45 6.45 -0.80
C VAL A 31 -18.33 7.35 0.42
N ASP A 32 -18.71 6.82 1.60
CA ASP A 32 -18.74 7.57 2.85
C ASP A 32 -17.32 7.88 3.35
N ASN A 33 -17.16 9.08 3.91
CA ASN A 33 -15.96 9.51 4.61
C ASN A 33 -15.81 8.90 6.00
N SER A 34 -16.93 8.51 6.63
CA SER A 34 -16.98 8.08 8.03
C SER A 34 -16.29 6.72 8.27
N ALA A 35 -15.86 6.08 7.18
CA ALA A 35 -15.33 4.73 7.07
C ALA A 35 -13.80 4.62 6.99
N LEU A 36 -13.05 5.73 6.95
CA LEU A 36 -11.57 5.70 6.90
C LEU A 36 -10.95 6.17 8.21
N VAL A 37 -11.59 5.82 9.32
CA VAL A 37 -11.10 6.15 10.65
C VAL A 37 -10.41 4.89 11.18
N TYR A 38 -9.07 4.94 11.14
CA TYR A 38 -8.08 4.15 11.90
C TYR A 38 -7.26 3.07 11.19
N LEU A 39 -7.72 2.35 10.16
CA LEU A 39 -6.94 1.16 9.73
C LEU A 39 -5.94 1.43 8.61
N GLU A 40 -4.79 1.90 9.09
CA GLU A 40 -3.56 2.20 8.41
C GLU A 40 -2.92 0.90 7.88
N ASN A 41 -2.88 0.73 6.55
CA ASN A 41 -2.14 -0.33 5.82
C ASN A 41 -2.90 -1.64 5.49
N ALA A 42 -4.23 -1.64 5.48
CA ALA A 42 -5.01 -2.75 4.90
C ALA A 42 -4.97 -2.75 3.36
N ALA A 43 -4.88 -3.94 2.75
CA ALA A 43 -4.94 -4.10 1.29
C ALA A 43 -6.40 -4.06 0.83
N ASN A 44 -6.85 -2.97 0.18
CA ASN A 44 -8.22 -2.89 -0.35
C ASN A 44 -8.34 -3.39 -1.80
N ILE A 45 -7.23 -3.85 -2.37
CA ILE A 45 -7.15 -4.46 -3.70
C ILE A 45 -6.41 -5.79 -3.59
N ALA A 46 -6.88 -6.80 -4.32
CA ALA A 46 -6.15 -8.04 -4.53
C ALA A 46 -6.23 -8.45 -6.00
N ILE A 47 -5.15 -9.05 -6.48
CA ILE A 47 -5.07 -9.63 -7.82
C ILE A 47 -4.70 -11.10 -7.68
N SER A 48 -5.57 -11.97 -8.15
CA SER A 48 -5.31 -13.42 -8.19
C SER A 48 -4.21 -13.77 -9.19
N SER A 49 -3.62 -14.96 -9.08
CA SER A 49 -2.65 -15.48 -10.06
C SER A 49 -3.19 -15.58 -11.49
N GLU A 50 -4.51 -15.64 -11.66
CA GLU A 50 -5.20 -15.64 -12.96
C GLU A 50 -5.48 -14.22 -13.49
N GLY A 51 -5.07 -13.17 -12.78
CA GLY A 51 -5.29 -11.77 -13.15
C GLY A 51 -6.67 -11.22 -12.79
N LYS A 52 -7.51 -11.95 -12.05
CA LYS A 52 -8.76 -11.40 -11.50
C LYS A 52 -8.42 -10.35 -10.45
N THR A 53 -8.87 -9.13 -10.67
CA THR A 53 -8.68 -7.99 -9.76
C THR A 53 -9.98 -7.69 -9.02
N VAL A 54 -9.89 -7.62 -7.69
CA VAL A 54 -11.00 -7.27 -6.80
C VAL A 54 -10.63 -6.05 -5.99
N VAL A 55 -11.57 -5.14 -5.82
CA VAL A 55 -11.48 -4.02 -4.88
C VAL A 55 -12.62 -4.13 -3.87
N ALA A 56 -12.33 -3.87 -2.59
CA ALA A 56 -13.29 -3.89 -1.50
C ALA A 56 -13.36 -2.54 -0.79
N TRP A 57 -14.57 -2.16 -0.34
CA TRP A 57 -14.79 -0.92 0.38
C TRP A 57 -16.00 -1.00 1.31
N GLN A 58 -16.09 -0.03 2.22
CA GLN A 58 -17.25 0.16 3.09
C GLN A 58 -18.31 1.04 2.42
N THR A 59 -19.58 0.61 2.45
CA THR A 59 -20.70 1.31 1.82
C THR A 59 -21.19 2.51 2.65
N ALA A 60 -21.77 3.50 1.95
CA ALA A 60 -22.30 4.74 2.52
C ALA A 60 -23.78 4.64 2.97
N ALA A 61 -24.13 3.56 3.68
CA ALA A 61 -25.49 3.29 4.13
C ALA A 61 -25.66 3.56 5.64
N ASP A 62 -26.91 3.69 6.10
CA ASP A 62 -27.23 3.85 7.54
C ASP A 62 -26.64 2.71 8.40
N VAL A 63 -26.55 1.52 7.81
CA VAL A 63 -25.81 0.35 8.32
C VAL A 63 -24.77 0.03 7.26
N SER A 64 -23.50 0.37 7.50
CA SER A 64 -22.46 0.15 6.51
C SER A 64 -22.21 -1.35 6.29
N GLN A 65 -21.92 -1.70 5.04
CA GLN A 65 -21.57 -3.06 4.62
C GLN A 65 -20.21 -3.04 3.92
N ILE A 66 -19.59 -4.21 3.76
CA ILE A 66 -18.47 -4.41 2.84
C ILE A 66 -19.01 -4.78 1.48
N ALA A 67 -18.71 -3.94 0.49
CA ALA A 67 -18.95 -4.20 -0.91
C ALA A 67 -17.63 -4.51 -1.64
N VAL A 68 -17.74 -5.28 -2.71
CA VAL A 68 -16.66 -5.60 -3.63
C VAL A 68 -17.07 -5.35 -5.07
N SER A 69 -16.10 -5.08 -5.93
CA SER A 69 -16.28 -5.09 -7.38
C SER A 69 -15.10 -5.80 -8.05
N LEU A 70 -15.41 -6.50 -9.13
CA LEU A 70 -14.43 -7.19 -9.97
C LEU A 70 -14.13 -6.32 -11.18
N TYR A 71 -12.85 -6.19 -11.51
CA TYR A 71 -12.42 -5.53 -12.73
C TYR A 71 -12.58 -6.49 -13.91
N ASP A 72 -13.27 -6.04 -14.94
CA ASP A 72 -13.33 -6.70 -16.23
C ASP A 72 -12.23 -6.12 -17.12
N SER A 73 -11.13 -6.86 -17.27
CA SER A 73 -9.99 -6.44 -18.09
C SER A 73 -10.25 -6.52 -19.59
N GLU A 74 -11.29 -7.23 -20.04
CA GLU A 74 -11.67 -7.31 -21.45
C GLU A 74 -12.39 -6.02 -21.88
N PHE A 75 -13.24 -5.47 -21.00
CA PHE A 75 -13.98 -4.23 -21.26
C PHE A 75 -13.37 -2.98 -20.62
N GLY A 76 -12.40 -3.15 -19.71
CA GLY A 76 -11.77 -2.06 -18.99
C GLY A 76 -12.70 -1.37 -17.98
N GLU A 77 -13.69 -2.10 -17.46
CA GLU A 77 -14.78 -1.57 -16.63
C GLU A 77 -14.90 -2.34 -15.32
N TRP A 78 -15.51 -1.72 -14.31
CA TRP A 78 -15.82 -2.37 -13.04
C TRP A 78 -17.21 -3.01 -13.09
N GLY A 79 -17.32 -4.22 -12.57
CA GLY A 79 -18.61 -4.87 -12.36
C GLY A 79 -19.47 -4.11 -11.35
N ALA A 80 -20.77 -4.43 -11.33
CA ALA A 80 -21.66 -3.88 -10.33
C ALA A 80 -21.19 -4.26 -8.91
N PRO A 81 -21.21 -3.31 -7.95
CA PRO A 81 -20.90 -3.61 -6.56
C PRO A 81 -21.73 -4.75 -5.99
N GLN A 82 -21.08 -5.68 -5.29
CA GLN A 82 -21.70 -6.78 -4.55
C GLN A 82 -21.39 -6.63 -3.06
N GLU A 83 -22.41 -6.57 -2.21
CA GLU A 83 -22.21 -6.67 -0.76
C GLU A 83 -21.88 -8.12 -0.34
N ILE A 84 -20.85 -8.29 0.50
CA ILE A 84 -20.37 -9.59 0.98
C ILE A 84 -20.50 -9.77 2.49
N SER A 85 -20.74 -8.68 3.22
CA SER A 85 -21.08 -8.70 4.65
C SER A 85 -22.58 -8.76 4.87
N THR A 86 -22.98 -9.05 6.11
CA THR A 86 -24.39 -9.08 6.52
C THR A 86 -24.55 -8.40 7.88
N ALA A 87 -23.89 -7.26 8.06
CA ALA A 87 -23.82 -6.59 9.35
C ALA A 87 -25.17 -6.05 9.81
N VAL A 88 -25.43 -6.14 11.11
CA VAL A 88 -26.63 -5.59 11.74
C VAL A 88 -26.44 -4.10 12.10
N PHE A 89 -25.24 -3.71 12.52
CA PHE A 89 -24.92 -2.32 12.87
C PHE A 89 -23.94 -1.67 11.90
N GLN A 90 -22.79 -2.30 11.68
CA GLN A 90 -21.79 -1.81 10.75
C GLN A 90 -20.80 -2.91 10.37
N ALA A 91 -20.34 -2.86 9.13
CA ALA A 91 -19.12 -3.50 8.69
C ALA A 91 -18.13 -2.42 8.21
N MET A 92 -16.86 -2.60 8.51
CA MET A 92 -15.80 -1.65 8.17
C MET A 92 -14.45 -2.30 7.94
N ASN A 93 -13.54 -1.49 7.38
CA ASN A 93 -12.13 -1.81 7.21
C ASN A 93 -11.84 -3.18 6.57
N PRO A 94 -12.22 -3.36 5.29
CA PRO A 94 -11.94 -4.61 4.59
C PRO A 94 -10.44 -4.73 4.26
N ALA A 95 -9.92 -5.94 4.35
CA ALA A 95 -8.61 -6.34 3.86
C ALA A 95 -8.75 -7.53 2.90
N LEU A 96 -7.99 -7.51 1.81
CA LEU A 96 -7.99 -8.54 0.79
C LEU A 96 -6.62 -9.22 0.67
N ALA A 97 -6.63 -10.51 0.37
CA ALA A 97 -5.45 -11.25 -0.08
C ALA A 97 -5.83 -12.23 -1.18
N ALA A 98 -4.88 -12.62 -2.02
CA ALA A 98 -5.09 -13.65 -3.02
C ALA A 98 -4.03 -14.75 -2.90
N ASP A 99 -4.40 -15.97 -3.26
CA ASP A 99 -3.46 -17.09 -3.32
C ASP A 99 -3.05 -17.43 -4.77
N GLN A 100 -2.04 -18.29 -4.87
CA GLN A 100 -1.53 -18.77 -6.16
C GLN A 100 -2.53 -19.70 -6.89
N SER A 101 -3.55 -20.20 -6.19
CA SER A 101 -4.60 -21.06 -6.76
C SER A 101 -5.77 -20.26 -7.35
N GLY A 102 -5.71 -18.93 -7.33
CA GLY A 102 -6.73 -18.06 -7.90
C GLY A 102 -7.84 -17.66 -6.91
N ASN A 103 -7.77 -18.08 -5.65
CA ASN A 103 -8.74 -17.65 -4.63
C ASN A 103 -8.42 -16.23 -4.16
N ILE A 104 -9.47 -15.50 -3.80
CA ILE A 104 -9.35 -14.20 -3.14
C ILE A 104 -10.08 -14.29 -1.81
N TYR A 105 -9.49 -13.73 -0.77
CA TYR A 105 -9.97 -13.75 0.60
C TYR A 105 -10.27 -12.34 1.05
N ALA A 106 -11.40 -12.16 1.74
CA ALA A 106 -11.77 -10.91 2.37
C ALA A 106 -11.89 -11.11 3.88
N LEU A 107 -11.35 -10.16 4.64
CA LEU A 107 -11.46 -10.03 6.08
C LEU A 107 -11.99 -8.63 6.40
N TRP A 108 -12.89 -8.49 7.36
CA TRP A 108 -13.39 -7.18 7.78
C TRP A 108 -13.83 -7.18 9.23
N GLN A 109 -13.98 -6.00 9.81
CA GLN A 109 -14.61 -5.82 11.11
C GLN A 109 -16.11 -5.72 10.95
N GLN A 110 -16.86 -6.39 11.82
CA GLN A 110 -18.32 -6.36 11.79
C GLN A 110 -18.90 -6.39 13.19
N GLN A 111 -19.88 -5.50 13.39
CA GLN A 111 -20.64 -5.38 14.60
C GLN A 111 -22.07 -5.90 14.38
N ASP A 112 -22.40 -6.99 15.07
CA ASP A 112 -23.75 -7.58 15.07
C ASP A 112 -24.42 -7.63 16.45
N ASP A 113 -23.68 -7.38 17.54
CA ASP A 113 -24.21 -7.58 18.88
C ASP A 113 -25.21 -6.50 19.31
N THR A 114 -26.43 -6.94 19.64
CA THR A 114 -27.54 -6.11 20.13
C THR A 114 -27.58 -6.02 21.67
N SER A 115 -26.64 -6.66 22.36
CA SER A 115 -26.53 -6.64 23.81
C SER A 115 -26.00 -5.30 24.36
N THR A 116 -25.92 -5.17 25.68
CA THR A 116 -25.42 -3.97 26.36
C THR A 116 -23.95 -3.62 26.07
N TYR A 117 -23.17 -4.47 25.39
CA TYR A 117 -21.77 -4.24 25.00
C TYR A 117 -21.64 -3.57 23.62
N LYS A 118 -22.35 -2.45 23.44
CA LYS A 118 -22.70 -1.79 22.16
C LYS A 118 -21.57 -1.37 21.20
N GLU A 119 -20.31 -1.74 21.44
CA GLU A 119 -19.16 -1.13 20.76
C GLU A 119 -18.06 -2.12 20.37
N ARG A 120 -18.28 -3.45 20.48
CA ARG A 120 -17.24 -4.43 20.12
C ARG A 120 -17.38 -4.94 18.69
N ASP A 121 -16.28 -4.93 17.97
CA ASP A 121 -16.14 -5.53 16.65
C ASP A 121 -15.64 -6.98 16.74
N ALA A 122 -16.16 -7.83 15.86
CA ALA A 122 -15.59 -9.14 15.55
C ALA A 122 -15.01 -9.12 14.13
N LEU A 123 -14.10 -10.05 13.83
CA LEU A 123 -13.59 -10.21 12.48
C LEU A 123 -14.42 -11.25 11.74
N PHE A 124 -14.81 -10.90 10.52
CA PHE A 124 -15.54 -11.75 9.61
C PHE A 124 -14.74 -12.01 8.35
N PHE A 125 -14.95 -13.18 7.78
CA PHE A 125 -14.20 -13.69 6.64
C PHE A 125 -15.13 -14.19 5.52
N SER A 126 -14.72 -14.02 4.27
CA SER A 126 -15.33 -14.67 3.11
C SER A 126 -14.28 -14.99 2.05
N LYS A 127 -14.50 -16.08 1.31
CA LYS A 127 -13.65 -16.56 0.23
C LYS A 127 -14.35 -16.47 -1.12
N PHE A 128 -13.69 -15.85 -2.09
CA PHE A 128 -14.03 -15.92 -3.50
C PHE A 128 -13.30 -17.10 -4.16
N ASN A 129 -14.07 -18.06 -4.68
CA ASN A 129 -13.55 -19.27 -5.33
C ASN A 129 -13.33 -19.13 -6.85
N GLY A 130 -13.26 -17.90 -7.35
CA GLY A 130 -13.21 -17.60 -8.78
C GLY A 130 -14.58 -17.35 -9.44
N THR A 131 -15.68 -17.73 -8.77
CA THR A 131 -17.06 -17.55 -9.28
C THR A 131 -18.00 -16.87 -8.30
N SER A 132 -17.89 -17.17 -7.00
CA SER A 132 -18.77 -16.62 -5.96
C SER A 132 -18.03 -16.47 -4.64
N TRP A 133 -18.48 -15.51 -3.84
CA TRP A 133 -18.10 -15.37 -2.44
C TRP A 133 -18.83 -16.39 -1.57
N SER A 134 -18.14 -16.95 -0.58
CA SER A 134 -18.76 -17.77 0.47
C SER A 134 -19.64 -16.91 1.38
N ALA A 135 -20.53 -17.55 2.14
CA ALA A 135 -21.21 -16.86 3.23
C ALA A 135 -20.18 -16.30 4.22
N PRO A 136 -20.43 -15.12 4.82
CA PRO A 136 -19.55 -14.53 5.81
C PRO A 136 -19.52 -15.38 7.08
N VAL A 137 -18.34 -15.55 7.67
CA VAL A 137 -18.11 -16.34 8.89
C VAL A 137 -17.36 -15.51 9.92
N ASP A 138 -17.86 -15.49 11.15
CA ASP A 138 -17.16 -14.91 12.32
C ASP A 138 -15.95 -15.78 12.70
N VAL A 139 -14.77 -15.18 12.81
CA VAL A 139 -13.51 -15.88 13.11
C VAL A 139 -12.93 -15.57 14.50
N THR A 140 -13.45 -14.56 15.22
CA THR A 140 -12.94 -14.15 16.54
C THR A 140 -13.98 -14.17 17.65
N GLY A 141 -15.26 -13.98 17.34
CA GLY A 141 -16.29 -13.64 18.33
C GLY A 141 -16.17 -12.21 18.85
N TYR A 142 -17.01 -11.88 19.84
CA TYR A 142 -17.19 -10.52 20.41
C TYR A 142 -16.64 -10.38 21.86
N ASP A 143 -15.77 -11.31 22.29
CA ASP A 143 -15.21 -11.30 23.65
C ASP A 143 -14.29 -10.09 23.90
N PHE A 144 -13.74 -9.52 22.84
CA PHE A 144 -12.93 -8.30 22.79
C PHE A 144 -13.41 -7.40 21.66
N ASP A 145 -12.95 -6.15 21.64
CA ASP A 145 -13.11 -5.30 20.47
C ASP A 145 -11.96 -5.60 19.50
N ASN A 146 -12.24 -6.20 18.34
CA ASN A 146 -11.20 -6.68 17.42
C ASN A 146 -11.03 -5.71 16.25
N GLY A 147 -9.80 -5.25 16.03
CA GLY A 147 -9.50 -4.29 14.97
C GLY A 147 -8.11 -4.41 14.37
N GLU A 148 -7.73 -3.38 13.62
CA GLU A 148 -6.45 -3.23 12.94
C GLU A 148 -6.00 -4.51 12.19
N ALA A 149 -6.95 -5.16 11.52
CA ALA A 149 -6.76 -6.50 10.97
C ALA A 149 -6.13 -6.50 9.57
N SER A 150 -5.27 -7.49 9.33
CA SER A 150 -4.63 -7.76 8.05
C SER A 150 -4.69 -9.25 7.73
N ILE A 151 -4.72 -9.57 6.44
CA ILE A 151 -4.78 -10.93 5.90
C ILE A 151 -3.68 -11.11 4.86
N ASN A 152 -3.01 -12.26 4.87
CA ASN A 152 -2.06 -12.65 3.84
C ASN A 152 -2.06 -14.17 3.67
N VAL A 153 -1.63 -14.67 2.52
CA VAL A 153 -1.58 -16.10 2.22
C VAL A 153 -0.14 -16.54 2.03
N ALA A 154 0.29 -17.53 2.80
CA ALA A 154 1.61 -18.12 2.67
C ALA A 154 1.72 -18.90 1.34
N SER A 155 2.96 -19.16 0.91
CA SER A 155 3.26 -19.86 -0.34
C SER A 155 2.73 -21.29 -0.43
N ASP A 156 2.41 -21.91 0.70
CA ASP A 156 1.77 -23.24 0.78
C ASP A 156 0.22 -23.18 0.75
N GLY A 157 -0.37 -21.99 0.63
CA GLY A 157 -1.81 -21.75 0.62
C GLY A 157 -2.43 -21.51 2.01
N THR A 158 -1.64 -21.56 3.08
CA THR A 158 -2.13 -21.25 4.43
C THR A 158 -2.51 -19.78 4.55
N VAL A 159 -3.75 -19.50 4.92
CA VAL A 159 -4.26 -18.13 5.14
C VAL A 159 -3.89 -17.72 6.57
N PHE A 160 -3.25 -16.57 6.72
CA PHE A 160 -2.95 -15.95 8.02
C PHE A 160 -3.76 -14.68 8.18
N ILE A 161 -4.27 -14.46 9.39
CA ILE A 161 -4.81 -13.18 9.81
C ILE A 161 -4.04 -12.69 11.03
N VAL A 162 -3.87 -11.38 11.13
CA VAL A 162 -3.33 -10.70 12.31
C VAL A 162 -4.28 -9.56 12.67
N TRP A 163 -4.45 -9.28 13.94
CA TRP A 163 -5.31 -8.21 14.43
C TRP A 163 -4.85 -7.75 15.81
N ASN A 164 -5.35 -6.60 16.26
CA ASN A 164 -5.25 -6.23 17.66
C ASN A 164 -6.62 -6.30 18.35
N THR A 165 -6.58 -6.41 19.67
CA THR A 165 -7.76 -6.22 20.51
C THR A 165 -7.69 -4.89 21.23
N ASP A 166 -8.77 -4.13 21.24
CA ASP A 166 -9.01 -3.06 22.20
C ASP A 166 -9.98 -3.56 23.29
N GLY A 167 -9.89 -3.00 24.49
CA GLY A 167 -10.83 -3.31 25.56
C GLY A 167 -10.66 -2.38 26.74
N ASP A 168 -11.76 -1.72 27.12
CA ASP A 168 -11.85 -0.79 28.26
C ASP A 168 -11.25 -1.32 29.58
N ASP A 169 -11.16 -2.64 29.75
CA ASP A 169 -10.65 -3.33 30.95
C ASP A 169 -9.48 -4.32 30.68
N SER A 170 -8.91 -4.36 29.46
CA SER A 170 -7.83 -5.30 29.10
C SER A 170 -6.66 -4.64 28.36
N LEU A 171 -5.50 -5.29 28.38
CA LEU A 171 -4.34 -4.85 27.59
C LEU A 171 -4.65 -4.97 26.10
N GLU A 172 -4.32 -3.95 25.30
CA GLU A 172 -4.28 -4.14 23.86
C GLU A 172 -3.16 -5.13 23.52
N ALA A 173 -3.47 -6.06 22.64
CA ALA A 173 -2.56 -7.12 22.27
C ALA A 173 -2.74 -7.50 20.82
N VAL A 174 -1.65 -7.94 20.19
CA VAL A 174 -1.64 -8.40 18.81
C VAL A 174 -1.80 -9.91 18.80
N PHE A 175 -2.74 -10.40 18.01
CA PHE A 175 -3.06 -11.81 17.86
C PHE A 175 -2.99 -12.25 16.41
N THR A 176 -2.83 -13.56 16.21
CA THR A 176 -2.90 -14.20 14.90
C THR A 176 -3.63 -15.53 14.95
N LYS A 177 -4.23 -15.89 13.82
CA LYS A 177 -4.83 -17.19 13.51
C LYS A 177 -4.38 -17.58 12.11
N ASN A 178 -4.39 -18.88 11.84
CA ASN A 178 -4.21 -19.39 10.50
C ASN A 178 -5.27 -20.42 10.13
N SER A 179 -5.43 -20.62 8.83
CA SER A 179 -6.29 -21.63 8.22
C SER A 179 -5.55 -22.33 7.09
N ALA A 180 -5.36 -23.64 7.22
CA ALA A 180 -4.69 -24.47 6.21
C ALA A 180 -5.66 -25.02 5.15
N ASP A 181 -6.97 -24.79 5.31
CA ASP A 181 -8.03 -25.27 4.42
C ASP A 181 -8.77 -24.12 3.71
N GLY A 182 -8.15 -22.94 3.65
CA GLY A 182 -8.68 -21.79 2.92
C GLY A 182 -9.88 -21.13 3.60
N GLY A 183 -9.94 -21.20 4.92
CA GLY A 183 -10.92 -20.51 5.77
C GLY A 183 -12.08 -21.36 6.27
N ASP A 184 -12.08 -22.67 5.99
CA ASP A 184 -13.12 -23.59 6.48
C ASP A 184 -12.96 -23.85 7.99
N THR A 185 -11.72 -23.97 8.46
CA THR A 185 -11.37 -24.05 9.88
C THR A 185 -10.21 -23.13 10.24
N TRP A 186 -10.21 -22.64 11.48
CA TRP A 186 -9.21 -21.71 12.00
C TRP A 186 -8.52 -22.29 13.23
N SER A 187 -7.24 -21.99 13.39
CA SER A 187 -6.48 -22.30 14.60
C SER A 187 -7.04 -21.56 15.82
N ASP A 188 -6.58 -21.97 17.00
CA ASP A 188 -6.67 -21.12 18.19
C ASP A 188 -5.86 -19.83 17.97
N ALA A 189 -6.26 -18.76 18.67
CA ALA A 189 -5.55 -17.49 18.62
C ALA A 189 -4.19 -17.60 19.32
N VAL A 190 -3.14 -17.08 18.67
CA VAL A 190 -1.80 -16.93 19.25
C VAL A 190 -1.54 -15.45 19.51
N GLN A 191 -1.17 -15.09 20.73
CA GLN A 191 -0.80 -13.72 21.08
C GLN A 191 0.66 -13.43 20.68
N LEU A 192 0.86 -12.60 19.65
CA LEU A 192 2.19 -12.24 19.13
C LEU A 192 2.93 -11.23 20.02
N SER A 193 2.18 -10.37 20.71
CA SER A 193 2.74 -9.40 21.67
C SER A 193 3.09 -10.01 23.03
N ALA A 194 2.96 -11.33 23.20
CA ALA A 194 3.32 -12.00 24.45
C ALA A 194 4.85 -11.97 24.70
N GLY A 195 5.25 -12.27 25.94
CA GLY A 195 6.64 -12.57 26.29
C GLY A 195 7.56 -11.37 26.55
N HIS A 196 7.39 -10.23 25.87
CA HIS A 196 8.23 -9.05 26.07
C HIS A 196 7.87 -8.29 27.35
N ALA A 197 8.86 -7.99 28.20
CA ALA A 197 8.63 -7.41 29.53
C ALA A 197 7.99 -6.02 29.49
N GLU A 198 8.30 -5.21 28.47
CA GLU A 198 7.78 -3.85 28.32
C GLU A 198 6.37 -3.78 27.70
N LEU A 199 5.82 -4.93 27.26
CA LEU A 199 4.47 -5.05 26.71
C LEU A 199 3.43 -5.47 27.78
N ARG A 200 3.84 -5.54 29.05
CA ARG A 200 3.00 -6.06 30.15
C ARG A 200 2.15 -4.99 30.84
N ASP A 201 2.42 -3.72 30.56
CA ASP A 201 1.71 -2.57 31.13
C ASP A 201 1.04 -1.79 29.98
N GLN A 202 -0.28 -1.59 30.07
CA GLN A 202 -1.17 -0.89 29.11
C GLN A 202 -0.44 -0.32 27.89
N SER A 203 -0.50 -1.00 26.75
CA SER A 203 0.18 -0.60 25.52
C SER A 203 -0.84 -0.27 24.44
N ASP A 204 -0.49 0.65 23.53
CA ASP A 204 -1.19 0.87 22.24
C ASP A 204 -0.49 -0.03 21.22
N ALA A 205 -0.99 -1.25 21.08
CA ALA A 205 -0.37 -2.32 20.30
C ALA A 205 -1.27 -2.68 19.12
N GLY A 206 -0.80 -2.42 17.90
CA GLY A 206 -1.62 -2.57 16.70
C GLY A 206 -0.87 -2.35 15.40
N ARG A 207 -1.58 -1.91 14.37
CA ARG A 207 -1.12 -1.58 13.02
C ARG A 207 -0.40 -2.77 12.41
N ALA A 208 -0.98 -3.95 12.63
CA ALA A 208 -0.36 -5.21 12.35
C ALA A 208 -0.54 -5.55 10.86
N VAL A 209 0.56 -5.92 10.21
CA VAL A 209 0.61 -6.29 8.80
C VAL A 209 1.40 -7.57 8.62
N LEU A 210 1.05 -8.32 7.58
CA LEU A 210 1.63 -9.64 7.26
C LEU A 210 2.36 -9.63 5.91
N ALA A 211 3.47 -10.36 5.82
CA ALA A 211 4.11 -10.70 4.55
C ALA A 211 4.50 -12.18 4.50
N ALA A 212 4.08 -12.84 3.42
CA ALA A 212 4.45 -14.21 3.14
C ALA A 212 5.93 -14.31 2.74
N GLY A 213 6.63 -15.29 3.29
CA GLY A 213 7.94 -15.73 2.83
C GLY A 213 7.86 -17.03 2.01
N SER A 214 9.02 -17.58 1.68
CA SER A 214 9.12 -18.90 1.05
C SER A 214 8.59 -20.03 1.96
N ASP A 215 8.24 -21.18 1.38
CA ASP A 215 7.97 -22.43 2.11
C ASP A 215 6.99 -22.33 3.30
N GLY A 216 5.87 -21.63 3.14
CA GLY A 216 4.86 -21.50 4.19
C GLY A 216 5.24 -20.55 5.34
N LYS A 217 6.35 -19.82 5.19
CA LYS A 217 6.80 -18.83 6.17
C LYS A 217 5.94 -17.56 6.13
N MET A 218 5.89 -16.85 7.26
CA MET A 218 5.13 -15.61 7.39
C MET A 218 5.81 -14.65 8.37
N VAL A 219 5.79 -13.36 8.08
CA VAL A 219 6.25 -12.29 8.97
C VAL A 219 5.05 -11.47 9.41
N ALA A 220 4.97 -11.15 10.70
CA ALA A 220 4.03 -10.17 11.23
C ALA A 220 4.81 -8.97 11.77
N VAL A 221 4.43 -7.77 11.37
CA VAL A 221 5.01 -6.51 11.87
C VAL A 221 3.92 -5.67 12.47
N TRP A 222 4.18 -5.03 13.60
CA TRP A 222 3.19 -4.27 14.35
C TRP A 222 3.86 -3.15 15.14
N ALA A 223 3.07 -2.14 15.51
CA ALA A 223 3.51 -0.98 16.27
C ALA A 223 3.06 -1.07 17.73
N ASN A 224 3.89 -0.56 18.63
CA ASN A 224 3.64 -0.54 20.06
C ASN A 224 4.00 0.80 20.67
N LYS A 225 3.12 1.35 21.51
CA LYS A 225 3.45 2.47 22.38
C LYS A 225 3.09 2.12 23.82
N PRO A 226 4.08 1.95 24.72
CA PRO A 226 3.82 1.72 26.14
C PRO A 226 3.02 2.88 26.77
N ASN A 227 2.20 2.67 27.80
CA ASN A 227 1.52 3.76 28.51
C ASN A 227 2.44 4.40 29.57
N THR A 228 3.50 5.07 29.12
CA THR A 228 4.36 5.90 29.97
C THR A 228 4.37 7.35 29.47
N ALA A 229 4.62 8.31 30.38
CA ALA A 229 4.57 9.75 30.08
C ALA A 229 5.53 10.20 28.96
N TYR A 230 6.49 9.37 28.58
CA TYR A 230 7.48 9.62 27.53
C TYR A 230 7.53 8.50 26.48
N ALA A 231 6.49 7.67 26.43
CA ALA A 231 6.46 6.53 25.54
C ALA A 231 6.41 6.95 24.07
N LYS A 232 7.21 6.22 23.32
CA LYS A 232 7.43 6.38 21.89
C LYS A 232 6.76 5.20 21.19
N MET A 233 6.30 5.43 19.98
CA MET A 233 5.79 4.35 19.13
C MET A 233 6.99 3.61 18.52
N GLU A 234 7.07 2.31 18.73
CA GLU A 234 8.13 1.41 18.30
C GLU A 234 7.55 0.32 17.39
N THR A 235 8.36 -0.25 16.52
CA THR A 235 7.97 -1.31 15.60
C THR A 235 8.59 -2.63 16.05
N PHE A 236 7.76 -3.66 16.10
CA PHE A 236 8.12 -5.03 16.45
C PHE A 236 7.81 -5.99 15.30
N CYS A 237 8.50 -7.12 15.30
CA CYS A 237 8.35 -8.16 14.29
C CYS A 237 8.33 -9.54 14.95
N ASN A 238 7.43 -10.41 14.48
CA ASN A 238 7.40 -11.84 14.80
C ASN A 238 7.57 -12.63 13.50
N ILE A 239 8.29 -13.75 13.57
CA ILE A 239 8.61 -14.61 12.43
C ILE A 239 7.98 -15.99 12.63
N TYR A 240 7.21 -16.46 11.65
CA TYR A 240 6.66 -17.81 11.59
C TYR A 240 7.51 -18.69 10.67
N ASN A 241 8.12 -19.73 11.25
CA ASN A 241 9.02 -20.65 10.55
C ASN A 241 8.34 -21.95 10.07
N GLY A 242 7.05 -21.90 9.72
CA GLY A 242 6.28 -23.06 9.27
C GLY A 242 5.70 -23.95 10.39
N SER A 243 6.02 -23.66 11.66
CA SER A 243 5.48 -24.41 12.80
C SER A 243 5.07 -23.54 13.99
N SER A 244 5.82 -22.47 14.24
CA SER A 244 5.62 -21.60 15.41
C SER A 244 6.11 -20.19 15.12
N TRP A 245 5.48 -19.22 15.80
CA TRP A 245 5.91 -17.84 15.83
C TRP A 245 7.09 -17.64 16.81
N SER A 246 8.02 -16.77 16.45
CA SER A 246 9.05 -16.28 17.37
C SER A 246 8.46 -15.35 18.43
N GLU A 247 9.23 -15.12 19.50
CA GLU A 247 9.03 -13.96 20.37
C GLU A 247 9.16 -12.65 19.56
N PRO A 248 8.53 -11.55 20.01
CA PRO A 248 8.61 -10.27 19.31
C PRO A 248 10.03 -9.68 19.38
N ALA A 249 10.56 -9.32 18.21
CA ALA A 249 11.86 -8.67 18.05
C ALA A 249 11.68 -7.18 17.74
N LEU A 250 12.44 -6.31 18.41
CA LEU A 250 12.43 -4.86 18.17
C LEU A 250 13.10 -4.54 16.82
N VAL A 251 12.40 -3.81 15.96
CA VAL A 251 12.89 -3.29 14.67
C VAL A 251 13.42 -1.87 14.82
N SER A 252 12.74 -1.06 15.62
CA SER A 252 13.10 0.36 15.82
C SER A 252 14.47 0.54 16.48
N ASP A 253 15.16 1.61 16.09
CA ASP A 253 16.43 2.04 16.71
C ASP A 253 16.18 2.78 18.03
N SER A 254 16.34 2.07 19.15
CA SER A 254 16.16 2.59 20.52
C SER A 254 17.20 3.63 20.95
N SER A 255 18.25 3.88 20.15
CA SER A 255 19.27 4.89 20.47
C SER A 255 18.80 6.34 20.29
N ARG A 256 17.61 6.57 19.71
CA ARG A 256 17.07 7.90 19.37
C ARG A 256 15.66 8.16 19.92
N VAL A 257 15.11 9.34 19.58
CA VAL A 257 13.67 9.60 19.74
C VAL A 257 12.94 8.91 18.60
N ILE A 258 12.15 7.90 18.95
CA ILE A 258 11.34 7.07 18.05
C ILE A 258 9.89 7.58 18.08
N ASN A 259 9.22 7.61 16.94
CA ASN A 259 7.78 7.71 16.84
C ASN A 259 7.43 7.09 15.48
N ASP A 260 7.74 5.81 15.37
CA ASP A 260 7.61 5.04 14.15
C ASP A 260 6.12 4.78 13.90
N ARG A 261 5.66 4.91 12.66
CA ARG A 261 4.24 4.80 12.31
C ARG A 261 4.04 3.99 11.04
N PHE A 262 2.86 3.38 10.95
CA PHE A 262 2.33 2.76 9.74
C PHE A 262 3.34 1.77 9.10
N PRO A 263 3.74 0.71 9.80
CA PRO A 263 4.68 -0.26 9.23
C PRO A 263 4.06 -0.99 8.03
N SER A 264 4.86 -1.23 6.99
CA SER A 264 4.53 -2.13 5.88
C SER A 264 5.67 -3.11 5.70
N VAL A 265 5.39 -4.34 5.28
CA VAL A 265 6.41 -5.40 5.18
C VAL A 265 6.27 -6.18 3.89
N VAL A 266 7.41 -6.60 3.33
CA VAL A 266 7.51 -7.55 2.22
C VAL A 266 8.71 -8.49 2.46
N VAL A 267 8.70 -9.64 1.78
CA VAL A 267 9.79 -10.61 1.82
C VAL A 267 10.22 -10.91 0.38
N ASP A 268 11.51 -10.78 0.09
CA ASP A 268 12.04 -11.07 -1.25
C ASP A 268 12.27 -12.57 -1.49
N SER A 269 12.57 -12.95 -2.74
CA SER A 269 12.81 -14.34 -3.13
C SER A 269 14.06 -14.97 -2.49
N GLN A 270 14.91 -14.16 -1.85
CA GLN A 270 16.10 -14.58 -1.11
C GLN A 270 15.84 -14.67 0.40
N ASP A 271 14.58 -14.60 0.83
CA ASP A 271 14.16 -14.56 2.23
C ASP A 271 14.74 -13.34 2.99
N SER A 272 14.90 -12.20 2.32
CA SER A 272 15.15 -10.91 2.99
C SER A 272 13.84 -10.27 3.40
N ILE A 273 13.72 -9.88 4.66
CA ILE A 273 12.57 -9.17 5.20
C ILE A 273 12.83 -7.66 5.08
N HIS A 274 11.94 -6.94 4.39
CA HIS A 274 11.98 -5.50 4.24
C HIS A 274 10.80 -4.86 4.98
N ILE A 275 11.09 -4.00 5.95
CA ILE A 275 10.09 -3.30 6.76
C ILE A 275 10.19 -1.80 6.48
N LEU A 276 9.16 -1.24 5.86
CA LEU A 276 8.98 0.19 5.64
C LEU A 276 8.29 0.82 6.84
N ILE A 277 8.83 1.93 7.33
CA ILE A 277 8.31 2.67 8.49
C ILE A 277 8.24 4.15 8.14
N GLN A 278 7.15 4.81 8.54
CA GLN A 278 7.18 6.27 8.67
C GLN A 278 7.92 6.66 9.95
N ASP A 279 9.02 7.39 9.79
CA ASP A 279 9.71 8.01 10.91
C ASP A 279 9.13 9.42 11.15
N TYR A 280 8.43 9.59 12.28
CA TYR A 280 7.86 10.87 12.68
C TYR A 280 8.85 11.62 13.59
N GLU A 281 9.53 12.62 13.05
CA GLU A 281 10.36 13.53 13.85
C GLU A 281 9.56 14.77 14.27
N SER A 282 8.74 15.31 13.37
CA SER A 282 7.84 16.45 13.63
C SER A 282 6.78 16.56 12.54
N ASN A 283 5.77 17.42 12.71
CA ASN A 283 4.79 17.68 11.66
C ASN A 283 5.44 18.08 10.32
N ALA A 284 6.56 18.81 10.33
CA ALA A 284 7.24 19.25 9.12
C ALA A 284 8.18 18.19 8.52
N ASN A 285 8.59 17.19 9.31
CA ASN A 285 9.53 16.15 8.92
C ASN A 285 8.95 14.78 9.28
N ARG A 286 8.26 14.20 8.30
CA ARG A 286 7.77 12.82 8.32
C ARG A 286 8.26 12.17 7.05
N PHE A 287 9.10 11.16 7.17
CA PHE A 287 9.80 10.56 6.04
C PHE A 287 9.77 9.04 6.15
N LEU A 288 10.18 8.35 5.09
CA LEU A 288 10.09 6.89 5.02
C LEU A 288 11.47 6.27 5.12
N LYS A 289 11.58 5.25 5.97
CA LYS A 289 12.78 4.44 6.16
C LYS A 289 12.47 2.97 5.95
N MET A 290 13.43 2.23 5.43
CA MET A 290 13.32 0.78 5.29
C MET A 290 14.41 0.11 6.13
N HIS A 291 13.99 -0.83 6.97
CA HIS A 291 14.86 -1.77 7.64
C HIS A 291 14.88 -3.07 6.84
N THR A 292 16.06 -3.63 6.61
CA THR A 292 16.22 -4.89 5.87
C THR A 292 17.05 -5.85 6.70
N LYS A 293 16.66 -7.12 6.71
CA LYS A 293 17.37 -8.18 7.42
C LYS A 293 17.13 -9.51 6.71
N ALA A 294 18.13 -10.39 6.66
CA ALA A 294 17.91 -11.76 6.21
C ALA A 294 17.07 -12.53 7.24
N TRP A 295 16.24 -13.47 6.78
CA TRP A 295 15.32 -14.23 7.63
C TRP A 295 15.96 -14.84 8.88
N ASP A 296 17.13 -15.45 8.70
CA ASP A 296 17.85 -16.20 9.74
C ASP A 296 18.83 -15.36 10.57
N ASP A 297 18.99 -14.06 10.25
CA ASP A 297 19.82 -13.20 11.08
C ASP A 297 19.20 -13.08 12.49
N ALA A 298 20.03 -12.90 13.52
CA ALA A 298 19.52 -12.77 14.89
C ALA A 298 18.91 -11.38 15.14
N GLU A 299 19.60 -10.32 14.72
CA GLU A 299 19.29 -8.94 15.10
C GLU A 299 18.94 -8.09 13.89
N TRP A 300 18.12 -7.06 14.08
CA TRP A 300 17.89 -6.03 13.07
C TRP A 300 19.11 -5.09 13.00
N PRO A 301 19.55 -4.70 11.78
CA PRO A 301 20.56 -3.66 11.66
C PRO A 301 20.07 -2.34 12.27
N ALA A 302 20.94 -1.65 13.01
CA ALA A 302 20.63 -0.35 13.59
C ALA A 302 20.42 0.75 12.52
N ALA A 303 21.07 0.59 11.35
CA ALA A 303 20.91 1.51 10.23
C ALA A 303 19.69 1.13 9.38
N ALA A 304 18.96 2.14 8.93
CA ALA A 304 17.84 2.02 8.01
C ALA A 304 18.04 2.94 6.80
N ASP A 305 17.65 2.47 5.62
CA ASP A 305 17.78 3.20 4.39
C ASP A 305 16.66 4.24 4.27
N THR A 306 17.01 5.49 3.90
CA THR A 306 16.01 6.55 3.70
C THR A 306 15.45 6.45 2.28
N ILE A 307 14.15 6.20 2.17
CA ILE A 307 13.45 5.96 0.90
C ILE A 307 12.85 7.26 0.35
N VAL A 308 12.22 8.00 1.25
CA VAL A 308 11.73 9.35 0.98
C VAL A 308 12.47 10.30 1.90
N ASN A 309 13.06 11.34 1.35
CA ASN A 309 13.94 12.25 2.08
C ASN A 309 13.22 13.06 3.17
N ARG A 310 14.03 13.64 4.07
CA ARG A 310 13.58 14.66 5.02
C ARG A 310 13.11 15.92 4.29
N GLY A 311 12.24 16.71 4.94
CA GLY A 311 11.61 17.91 4.35
C GLY A 311 10.31 17.63 3.61
N PHE A 312 9.89 16.36 3.53
CA PHE A 312 8.55 15.97 3.11
C PHE A 312 7.65 15.72 4.33
N GLN A 313 6.35 15.86 4.10
CA GLN A 313 5.33 15.44 5.05
C GLN A 313 4.70 14.15 4.51
N THR A 314 5.31 12.99 4.68
CA THR A 314 4.70 11.72 4.24
C THR A 314 3.65 11.22 5.23
N SER A 315 2.81 10.25 4.83
CA SER A 315 1.88 9.48 5.66
C SER A 315 1.33 8.28 4.88
N TYR A 316 0.85 7.25 5.57
CA TYR A 316 0.19 6.08 4.97
C TYR A 316 1.01 5.39 3.86
N PRO A 317 2.24 4.94 4.17
CA PRO A 317 3.00 4.13 3.23
C PRO A 317 2.38 2.73 3.06
N PHE A 318 2.42 2.20 1.85
CA PHE A 318 2.05 0.82 1.54
C PHE A 318 3.11 0.22 0.61
N MET A 319 3.49 -1.03 0.86
CA MET A 319 4.56 -1.70 0.13
C MET A 319 4.12 -3.08 -0.35
N VAL A 320 4.46 -3.43 -1.59
CA VAL A 320 4.37 -4.79 -2.14
C VAL A 320 5.65 -5.11 -2.91
N ILE A 321 5.89 -6.40 -3.14
CA ILE A 321 7.04 -6.88 -3.90
C ILE A 321 6.54 -7.74 -5.06
N ASP A 322 7.14 -7.57 -6.24
CA ASP A 322 6.82 -8.38 -7.41
C ASP A 322 7.68 -9.64 -7.51
N ALA A 323 7.36 -10.52 -8.47
CA ALA A 323 8.09 -11.77 -8.67
C ALA A 323 9.54 -11.60 -9.16
N ASN A 324 9.97 -10.37 -9.47
CA ASN A 324 11.34 -10.03 -9.84
C ASN A 324 12.10 -9.34 -8.69
N ASP A 325 11.56 -9.39 -7.46
CA ASP A 325 12.06 -8.68 -6.28
C ASP A 325 12.06 -7.14 -6.44
N ASN A 326 11.22 -6.59 -7.32
CA ASN A 326 11.01 -5.14 -7.34
C ASN A 326 10.09 -4.75 -6.18
N ILE A 327 10.55 -3.80 -5.37
CA ILE A 327 9.80 -3.27 -4.23
C ILE A 327 9.04 -2.03 -4.69
N HIS A 328 7.72 -2.06 -4.56
CA HIS A 328 6.82 -0.98 -4.95
C HIS A 328 6.29 -0.29 -3.70
N VAL A 329 6.32 1.04 -3.67
CA VAL A 329 5.89 1.83 -2.51
C VAL A 329 4.96 2.95 -2.94
N THR A 330 3.76 2.98 -2.35
CA THR A 330 2.87 4.15 -2.38
C THR A 330 2.90 4.87 -1.05
N PHE A 331 2.67 6.18 -1.07
CA PHE A 331 2.58 7.00 0.13
C PHE A 331 1.84 8.30 -0.14
N ARG A 332 1.17 8.83 0.88
CA ARG A 332 0.57 10.17 0.83
C ARG A 332 1.64 11.21 1.16
N ARG A 333 1.65 12.34 0.43
CA ARG A 333 2.52 13.49 0.73
C ARG A 333 1.80 14.81 0.51
N LYS A 334 2.37 15.90 1.03
CA LYS A 334 1.91 17.24 0.70
C LYS A 334 2.06 17.50 -0.80
N ALA A 335 1.02 18.03 -1.43
CA ALA A 335 1.04 18.34 -2.86
C ALA A 335 2.14 19.36 -3.21
N GLN A 336 2.91 19.09 -4.27
CA GLN A 336 4.09 19.89 -4.64
C GLN A 336 3.77 21.17 -5.42
N ASP A 337 2.59 21.26 -6.05
CA ASP A 337 2.16 22.30 -7.00
C ASP A 337 0.98 23.15 -6.48
N ALA A 338 0.76 23.17 -5.17
CA ALA A 338 -0.49 23.59 -4.54
C ALA A 338 -1.00 25.00 -4.93
N LEU A 339 -2.09 25.05 -5.69
CA LEU A 339 -2.95 26.24 -5.78
C LEU A 339 -4.26 26.12 -4.96
N THR A 340 -4.75 24.91 -4.60
CA THR A 340 -6.03 24.76 -3.86
C THR A 340 -6.23 23.52 -2.95
N VAL A 341 -5.48 22.41 -3.08
CA VAL A 341 -5.54 21.23 -2.17
C VAL A 341 -4.17 20.86 -1.62
N SER A 342 -4.16 20.12 -0.51
CA SER A 342 -2.97 19.94 0.32
C SER A 342 -2.26 18.59 0.19
N TRP A 343 -2.90 17.52 -0.32
CA TRP A 343 -2.32 16.18 -0.27
C TRP A 343 -2.55 15.36 -1.55
N GLU A 344 -1.54 14.58 -1.91
CA GLU A 344 -1.54 13.69 -3.08
C GLU A 344 -1.03 12.31 -2.67
N ASN A 345 -1.40 11.28 -3.45
CA ASN A 345 -0.75 9.98 -3.40
C ASN A 345 0.41 9.95 -4.40
N ALA A 346 1.55 9.44 -3.95
CA ALA A 346 2.76 9.28 -4.73
C ALA A 346 3.24 7.83 -4.74
N TYR A 347 4.10 7.51 -5.69
CA TYR A 347 4.62 6.18 -5.96
C TYR A 347 6.13 6.23 -6.25
N THR A 348 6.87 5.22 -5.78
CA THR A 348 8.27 4.96 -6.13
C THR A 348 8.52 3.45 -6.14
N MET A 349 9.56 3.01 -6.84
CA MET A 349 9.95 1.60 -6.94
C MET A 349 11.46 1.45 -6.77
N SER A 350 11.88 0.32 -6.22
CA SER A 350 13.26 -0.15 -6.24
C SER A 350 13.37 -1.49 -6.96
N SER A 351 14.41 -1.67 -7.76
CA SER A 351 14.73 -2.92 -8.47
C SER A 351 16.04 -3.56 -8.00
N ASP A 352 16.57 -3.12 -6.84
CA ASP A 352 17.88 -3.53 -6.33
C ASP A 352 17.88 -3.82 -4.82
N GLY A 353 16.72 -4.24 -4.30
CA GLY A 353 16.52 -4.55 -2.87
C GLY A 353 16.46 -3.30 -1.99
N GLY A 354 15.99 -2.18 -2.55
CA GLY A 354 15.77 -0.91 -1.85
C GLY A 354 17.00 -0.01 -1.70
N LYS A 355 18.08 -0.29 -2.44
CA LYS A 355 19.31 0.54 -2.42
C LYS A 355 19.14 1.82 -3.23
N THR A 356 18.42 1.75 -4.35
CA THR A 356 18.05 2.91 -5.17
C THR A 356 16.55 2.90 -5.48
N TRP A 357 16.01 4.08 -5.72
CA TRP A 357 14.57 4.31 -5.88
C TRP A 357 14.31 5.22 -7.07
N THR A 358 13.24 4.93 -7.82
CA THR A 358 12.79 5.80 -8.91
C THR A 358 12.29 7.14 -8.40
N GLU A 359 12.08 8.09 -9.31
CA GLU A 359 11.41 9.35 -9.00
C GLU A 359 10.06 9.11 -8.30
N GLN A 360 9.73 9.98 -7.36
CA GLN A 360 8.51 9.92 -6.56
C GLN A 360 7.35 10.60 -7.32
N ASN A 361 6.67 9.82 -8.15
CA ASN A 361 5.66 10.30 -9.08
C ASN A 361 4.28 10.40 -8.41
N ARG A 362 3.50 11.45 -8.74
CA ARG A 362 2.09 11.54 -8.33
C ARG A 362 1.28 10.48 -9.07
N ILE A 363 0.40 9.78 -8.35
CA ILE A 363 -0.57 8.82 -8.92
C ILE A 363 -2.03 9.25 -8.74
N SER A 364 -2.32 10.17 -7.81
CA SER A 364 -3.67 10.74 -7.66
C SER A 364 -3.97 11.82 -8.71
N ARG A 365 -5.24 12.16 -8.92
CA ARG A 365 -5.62 13.21 -9.88
C ARG A 365 -5.17 14.59 -9.40
N TYR A 366 -5.02 15.52 -10.34
CA TYR A 366 -4.65 16.89 -10.01
C TYR A 366 -5.74 17.61 -9.23
N ALA A 367 -5.32 18.27 -8.15
CA ALA A 367 -6.17 19.15 -7.35
C ALA A 367 -7.33 18.45 -6.60
N HIS A 368 -7.23 17.15 -6.35
CA HIS A 368 -8.10 16.39 -5.44
C HIS A 368 -7.34 16.01 -4.16
N ASP A 369 -8.02 15.93 -3.00
CA ASP A 369 -7.41 15.41 -1.77
C ASP A 369 -7.43 13.87 -1.79
N ALA A 370 -6.25 13.28 -1.82
CA ALA A 370 -6.06 11.84 -1.94
C ALA A 370 -5.30 11.25 -0.74
N ALA A 371 -5.66 10.03 -0.35
CA ALA A 371 -5.06 9.29 0.76
C ALA A 371 -5.28 7.79 0.64
N TYR A 372 -4.66 7.01 1.53
CA TYR A 372 -4.92 5.57 1.72
C TYR A 372 -4.75 4.75 0.43
N ALA A 373 -3.64 4.97 -0.28
CA ALA A 373 -3.32 4.16 -1.44
C ALA A 373 -2.86 2.76 -1.00
N SER A 374 -3.51 1.72 -1.53
CA SER A 374 -3.04 0.33 -1.49
C SER A 374 -2.74 -0.15 -2.90
N ILE A 375 -1.79 -1.09 -3.00
CA ILE A 375 -1.31 -1.62 -4.27
C ILE A 375 -1.31 -3.15 -4.26
N ALA A 376 -1.49 -3.76 -5.42
CA ALA A 376 -1.41 -5.20 -5.63
C ALA A 376 -0.62 -5.52 -6.91
N VAL A 377 0.08 -6.65 -6.89
CA VAL A 377 0.94 -7.09 -8.00
C VAL A 377 0.19 -8.10 -8.87
N ALA A 378 0.19 -7.87 -10.17
CA ALA A 378 -0.16 -8.83 -11.20
C ALA A 378 1.12 -9.36 -11.87
N SER A 379 0.98 -10.35 -12.76
CA SER A 379 2.12 -10.89 -13.52
C SER A 379 2.78 -9.86 -14.46
N ASP A 380 2.07 -8.81 -14.85
CA ASP A 380 2.48 -7.86 -15.88
C ASP A 380 2.37 -6.38 -15.47
N HIS A 381 1.74 -6.08 -14.33
CA HIS A 381 1.58 -4.72 -13.83
C HIS A 381 1.45 -4.67 -12.31
N VAL A 382 1.54 -3.47 -11.76
CA VAL A 382 1.08 -3.18 -10.39
C VAL A 382 -0.16 -2.32 -10.48
N ALA A 383 -1.20 -2.65 -9.74
CA ALA A 383 -2.40 -1.83 -9.66
C ALA A 383 -2.42 -1.04 -8.36
N ALA A 384 -3.03 0.15 -8.38
CA ALA A 384 -3.26 0.96 -7.19
C ALA A 384 -4.72 1.37 -7.10
N VAL A 385 -5.24 1.39 -5.87
CA VAL A 385 -6.50 2.06 -5.50
C VAL A 385 -6.27 3.00 -4.35
N TRP A 386 -7.08 4.05 -4.27
CA TRP A 386 -7.03 4.99 -3.17
C TRP A 386 -8.39 5.64 -2.95
N ARG A 387 -8.52 6.42 -1.87
CA ARG A 387 -9.65 7.32 -1.69
C ARG A 387 -9.29 8.71 -2.16
N GLU A 388 -10.22 9.37 -2.83
CA GLU A 388 -10.05 10.73 -3.36
C GLU A 388 -11.35 11.54 -3.31
N THR A 389 -11.27 12.86 -3.11
CA THR A 389 -12.45 13.74 -3.19
C THR A 389 -13.03 13.77 -4.60
N ASP A 390 -14.36 13.81 -4.76
CA ASP A 390 -14.97 13.89 -6.10
C ASP A 390 -14.79 15.27 -6.75
N SER A 391 -14.69 16.31 -5.93
CA SER A 391 -14.57 17.70 -6.37
C SER A 391 -13.15 18.23 -6.22
N VAL A 392 -12.66 18.86 -7.28
CA VAL A 392 -11.41 19.63 -7.28
C VAL A 392 -11.45 20.71 -6.20
N ALA A 393 -10.30 20.99 -5.59
CA ALA A 393 -10.11 22.07 -4.61
C ALA A 393 -10.85 21.86 -3.27
N THR A 394 -11.35 20.65 -2.98
CA THR A 394 -12.02 20.34 -1.71
C THR A 394 -11.18 19.37 -0.87
N THR A 395 -11.31 19.44 0.45
CA THR A 395 -10.70 18.49 1.41
C THR A 395 -11.76 17.65 2.13
N SER A 396 -13.02 17.89 1.81
CA SER A 396 -14.20 17.25 2.38
C SER A 396 -15.32 17.21 1.35
N GLY A 397 -16.20 16.23 1.46
CA GLY A 397 -17.27 16.01 0.50
C GLY A 397 -17.48 14.52 0.27
N PRO A 398 -18.23 14.13 -0.77
CA PRO A 398 -18.24 12.74 -1.21
C PRO A 398 -16.89 12.35 -1.79
N TYR A 399 -16.56 11.06 -1.67
CA TYR A 399 -15.33 10.48 -2.16
C TYR A 399 -15.60 9.43 -3.22
N SER A 400 -14.56 9.19 -4.02
CA SER A 400 -14.46 8.12 -4.99
C SER A 400 -13.32 7.20 -4.62
N ILE A 401 -13.37 6.00 -5.20
CA ILE A 401 -12.26 5.05 -5.20
C ILE A 401 -11.72 4.97 -6.62
N PRO A 402 -10.67 5.73 -6.96
CA PRO A 402 -10.01 5.57 -8.24
C PRO A 402 -9.14 4.31 -8.29
N TYR A 403 -8.96 3.79 -9.49
CA TYR A 403 -8.07 2.69 -9.82
C TYR A 403 -7.15 3.07 -10.98
N ILE A 404 -5.89 2.66 -10.90
CA ILE A 404 -4.92 2.77 -11.99
C ILE A 404 -4.10 1.49 -12.10
N GLN A 405 -3.73 1.12 -13.31
CA GLN A 405 -2.61 0.22 -13.56
C GLN A 405 -1.35 1.06 -13.68
N LEU A 406 -0.45 0.92 -12.72
CA LEU A 406 0.88 1.50 -12.79
C LEU A 406 1.64 0.74 -13.87
N ALA A 407 1.93 1.44 -14.98
CA ALA A 407 2.75 0.88 -16.04
C ALA A 407 4.03 0.32 -15.41
N ALA A 408 4.35 -0.94 -15.72
CA ALA A 408 5.63 -1.50 -15.38
C ALA A 408 6.69 -0.53 -15.90
N VAL A 409 7.48 0.04 -14.98
CA VAL A 409 8.60 0.90 -15.36
C VAL A 409 9.66 -0.04 -15.91
N THR A 410 9.47 -0.51 -17.14
CA THR A 410 10.35 -1.51 -17.77
C THR A 410 11.64 -0.91 -18.33
N ALA A 411 12.08 0.24 -17.81
CA ALA A 411 13.44 0.75 -17.95
C ALA A 411 13.59 2.11 -17.23
N LEU A 412 14.73 2.31 -16.58
CA LEU A 412 15.39 3.63 -16.59
C LEU A 412 15.51 4.07 -18.05
N HIS A 413 14.66 4.99 -18.51
CA HIS A 413 14.99 5.74 -19.70
C HIS A 413 16.11 6.70 -19.30
N ASP A 414 17.36 6.25 -19.40
CA ASP A 414 18.50 7.15 -19.51
C ASP A 414 18.35 7.84 -20.87
N GLY A 415 17.58 8.93 -20.86
CA GLY A 415 16.91 9.45 -22.05
C GLY A 415 16.93 10.96 -22.11
N ASN A 416 18.12 11.57 -22.02
CA ASN A 416 18.34 12.79 -22.78
C ASN A 416 18.18 12.44 -24.27
N GLY A 417 16.96 12.53 -24.78
CA GLY A 417 16.64 12.07 -26.12
C GLY A 417 15.31 12.63 -26.58
N ASN A 418 15.35 13.88 -27.07
CA ASN A 418 14.28 14.56 -27.78
C ASN A 418 13.36 13.62 -28.57
N SER A 419 12.15 13.38 -28.06
CA SER A 419 11.03 12.97 -28.92
C SER A 419 10.39 14.25 -29.45
N PRO A 420 10.41 14.52 -30.77
CA PRO A 420 9.76 15.70 -31.32
C PRO A 420 8.24 15.58 -31.12
N ALA A 421 7.65 16.54 -30.41
CA ALA A 421 6.21 16.54 -30.12
C ALA A 421 5.34 16.98 -31.32
N ILE A 422 5.94 17.59 -32.35
CA ILE A 422 5.20 18.03 -33.56
C ILE A 422 6.12 17.90 -34.79
N PHE A 423 5.61 17.26 -35.83
CA PHE A 423 6.02 17.53 -37.21
C PHE A 423 4.78 17.92 -38.00
N ASP A 424 4.90 18.96 -38.82
CA ASP A 424 3.81 19.38 -39.70
C ASP A 424 4.19 18.99 -41.13
N LEU A 425 3.40 18.10 -41.74
CA LEU A 425 3.63 17.65 -43.10
C LEU A 425 2.80 18.53 -44.04
N GLN A 426 3.40 19.59 -44.58
CA GLN A 426 2.72 20.40 -45.58
C GLN A 426 2.56 19.59 -46.87
N GLN A 427 1.36 19.05 -47.05
CA GLN A 427 0.96 18.36 -48.26
C GLN A 427 0.84 19.40 -49.39
N ASN A 428 1.74 19.35 -50.38
CA ASN A 428 1.50 20.03 -51.65
C ASN A 428 0.50 19.19 -52.45
N PHE A 429 -0.77 19.60 -52.47
CA PHE A 429 -1.74 19.06 -53.44
C PHE A 429 -2.17 20.11 -54.48
N PRO A 430 -2.36 19.71 -55.76
CA PRO A 430 -2.07 18.40 -56.38
C PRO A 430 -0.87 18.47 -57.32
N ASN A 431 0.04 17.50 -57.22
CA ASN A 431 0.82 17.06 -58.38
C ASN A 431 0.41 15.61 -58.74
N PRO A 432 -0.34 15.40 -59.84
CA PRO A 432 -0.95 14.11 -60.16
C PRO A 432 0.01 13.08 -60.81
N PHE A 433 1.31 13.35 -60.88
CA PHE A 433 2.25 12.51 -61.65
C PHE A 433 3.38 11.85 -60.85
N ASN A 434 3.32 11.81 -59.51
CA ASN A 434 4.36 11.10 -58.75
C ASN A 434 3.75 10.07 -57.76
N PRO A 435 3.84 8.75 -58.03
CA PRO A 435 3.25 7.73 -57.18
C PRO A 435 4.02 7.45 -55.88
N SER A 436 5.19 8.09 -55.66
CA SER A 436 5.94 7.96 -54.40
C SER A 436 6.83 9.17 -54.12
N THR A 437 6.90 9.61 -52.86
CA THR A 437 7.81 10.65 -52.36
C THR A 437 8.90 10.00 -51.52
N HIS A 438 10.18 10.28 -51.82
CA HIS A 438 11.31 9.85 -51.00
C HIS A 438 11.80 11.04 -50.17
N ILE A 439 11.94 10.85 -48.86
CA ILE A 439 12.44 11.86 -47.94
C ILE A 439 13.77 11.35 -47.37
N THR A 440 14.83 12.11 -47.57
CA THR A 440 16.15 11.80 -47.01
C THR A 440 16.31 12.52 -45.67
N PHE A 441 16.75 11.81 -44.65
CA PHE A 441 17.20 12.40 -43.38
C PHE A 441 18.59 11.86 -43.03
N SER A 442 19.31 12.57 -42.15
CA SER A 442 20.60 12.16 -41.63
C SER A 442 20.63 12.40 -40.12
N VAL A 443 21.19 11.47 -39.36
CA VAL A 443 21.47 11.63 -37.93
C VAL A 443 22.97 11.77 -37.76
N SER A 444 23.43 12.84 -37.10
CA SER A 444 24.84 13.06 -36.84
C SER A 444 25.34 12.08 -35.77
N LYS A 445 26.44 11.38 -36.06
CA LYS A 445 27.21 10.63 -35.07
C LYS A 445 28.10 11.64 -34.33
N THR A 446 27.90 11.83 -33.03
CA THR A 446 28.85 12.60 -32.21
C THR A 446 30.06 11.74 -31.90
N ASP A 447 31.25 12.24 -32.24
CA ASP A 447 32.54 11.62 -31.94
C ASP A 447 32.77 11.56 -30.43
N ASP A 448 33.29 10.41 -29.98
CA ASP A 448 33.85 10.22 -28.64
C ASP A 448 35.00 11.22 -28.41
N TYR A 449 34.95 11.97 -27.31
CA TYR A 449 36.14 12.63 -26.78
C TYR A 449 36.38 12.20 -25.34
N THR A 450 37.59 11.65 -25.17
CA THR A 450 38.35 11.27 -23.97
C THR A 450 38.36 12.30 -22.86
#